data_AF-A0A932RA55-F1
#
_entry.id   AF-A0A932RA55-F1
#
_cell.length_a   1.000
_cell.length_b   1.000
_cell.length_c   1.000
_cell.angle_alpha   90.00
_cell.angle_beta   90.00
_cell.angle_gamma   90.00
#
_symmetry.space_group_name_H-M   'P 1'
#
loop_
_entity.id
_entity.type
_entity.pdbx_description
1 polymer ?
#
loop_
_entity_poly.entity_id
_entity_poly.type
_entity_poly.pdbx_seq_one_letter_code
_entity_poly.pdbx_strand_id
1 'polypeptide(L)'
;MDWAQLWEIASAPDNVPIVALLFLVPFYTWYGLRQAWANDRLIEQLEASPETAKTHHRKVQPYKPGWVKEVHVWPYLLRIEFLAAIIVTAILMVWSITLNAPLEEPSNPTLTMNPAKAPWYFLGLQEMLVYFDPWMAGVVLPSLVIVGLMAIPYIDANPLGAGYYTFKQRKWAILTFCFGFLGLWVAMVIIGTFIRGPGWMWFWPGVTWDHNR
;
A
#
# COMPACT_ATOMS: atom_id res chain seq x y z
N MET A 1 20.13 4.75 -17.51
CA MET A 1 19.22 3.63 -17.68
C MET A 1 18.57 3.89 -19.00
N ASP A 2 18.91 3.07 -19.98
CA ASP A 2 18.19 3.10 -21.23
C ASP A 2 16.79 2.49 -21.02
N TRP A 3 15.94 2.65 -22.02
CA TRP A 3 14.57 2.13 -21.96
C TRP A 3 14.53 0.60 -21.91
N ALA A 4 15.56 -0.06 -22.44
CA ALA A 4 15.66 -1.52 -22.43
C ALA A 4 15.91 -2.06 -21.01
N GLN A 5 16.88 -1.50 -20.28
CA GLN A 5 17.19 -1.88 -18.91
C GLN A 5 16.02 -1.56 -17.95
N LEU A 6 15.34 -0.43 -18.13
CA LEU A 6 14.14 -0.13 -17.33
C LEU A 6 13.04 -1.16 -17.57
N TRP A 7 12.83 -1.56 -18.82
CA TRP A 7 11.86 -2.59 -19.16
C TRP A 7 12.22 -3.96 -18.59
N GLU A 8 13.50 -4.34 -18.66
CA GLU A 8 14.02 -5.58 -18.07
C GLU A 8 13.77 -5.63 -16.56
N ILE A 9 14.10 -4.56 -15.84
CA ILE A 9 13.85 -4.46 -14.40
C ILE A 9 12.34 -4.53 -14.12
N ALA A 10 11.53 -3.72 -14.81
CA ALA A 10 10.10 -3.63 -14.52
C ALA A 10 9.33 -4.92 -14.86
N SER A 11 9.76 -5.66 -15.88
CA SER A 11 9.12 -6.91 -16.33
C SER A 11 9.62 -8.16 -15.61
N ALA A 12 10.67 -8.07 -14.79
CA ALA A 12 11.12 -9.16 -13.95
C ALA A 12 9.97 -9.67 -13.05
N PRO A 13 9.74 -10.99 -12.95
CA PRO A 13 8.60 -11.56 -12.20
C PRO A 13 8.46 -11.03 -10.77
N ASP A 14 9.59 -10.83 -10.06
CA ASP A 14 9.64 -10.24 -8.71
C ASP A 14 9.19 -8.79 -8.63
N ASN A 15 9.34 -8.03 -9.72
CA ASN A 15 9.08 -6.60 -9.74
C ASN A 15 7.66 -6.28 -10.27
N VAL A 16 6.94 -7.25 -10.85
CA VAL A 16 5.56 -7.07 -11.31
C VAL A 16 4.63 -6.57 -10.19
N PRO A 17 4.65 -7.11 -8.95
CA PRO A 17 3.86 -6.56 -7.84
C PRO A 17 4.24 -5.12 -7.50
N ILE A 18 5.51 -4.76 -7.64
CA ILE A 18 6.01 -3.41 -7.36
C ILE A 18 5.53 -2.43 -8.42
N VAL A 19 5.57 -2.83 -9.69
CA VAL A 19 4.98 -2.05 -10.79
C VAL A 19 3.47 -1.87 -10.56
N ALA A 20 2.75 -2.93 -10.18
CA ALA A 20 1.34 -2.79 -9.81
C ALA A 20 1.13 -1.81 -8.65
N LEU A 21 1.98 -1.85 -7.63
CA LEU A 21 1.98 -0.93 -6.49
C LEU A 21 2.12 0.53 -6.94
N LEU A 22 2.98 0.83 -7.92
CA LEU A 22 3.15 2.19 -8.48
C LEU A 22 1.87 2.78 -9.07
N PHE A 23 0.93 1.95 -9.53
CA PHE A 23 -0.36 2.41 -10.04
C PHE A 23 -1.46 2.35 -8.98
N LEU A 24 -1.55 1.24 -8.26
CA LEU A 24 -2.61 0.99 -7.30
C LEU A 24 -2.53 1.94 -6.11
N VAL A 25 -1.34 2.21 -5.59
CA VAL A 25 -1.18 3.08 -4.41
C VAL A 25 -1.60 4.51 -4.72
N PRO A 26 -1.08 5.20 -5.75
CA PRO A 26 -1.54 6.55 -6.09
C PRO A 26 -3.03 6.60 -6.40
N PHE A 27 -3.57 5.60 -7.13
CA PHE A 27 -4.99 5.53 -7.44
C PHE A 27 -5.87 5.43 -6.19
N TYR A 28 -5.59 4.49 -5.29
CA TYR A 28 -6.40 4.31 -4.08
C TYR A 28 -6.19 5.43 -3.06
N THR A 29 -4.98 5.99 -2.95
CA THR A 29 -4.73 7.20 -2.16
C THR A 29 -5.54 8.37 -2.69
N TRP A 30 -5.52 8.62 -4.00
CA TRP A 30 -6.33 9.66 -4.62
C TRP A 30 -7.83 9.42 -4.43
N TYR A 31 -8.30 8.19 -4.66
CA TYR A 31 -9.71 7.83 -4.53
C TYR A 31 -10.22 8.07 -3.10
N GLY A 32 -9.46 7.62 -2.09
CA GLY A 32 -9.77 7.84 -0.68
C GLY A 32 -9.79 9.33 -0.31
N LEU A 33 -8.79 10.11 -0.75
CA LEU A 33 -8.73 11.55 -0.50
C LEU A 33 -9.84 12.31 -1.23
N ARG A 34 -10.16 11.93 -2.46
CA ARG A 34 -11.28 12.49 -3.22
C ARG A 34 -12.60 12.28 -2.48
N GLN A 35 -12.83 11.09 -1.95
CA GLN A 35 -14.02 10.78 -1.16
C GLN A 35 -14.02 11.56 0.17
N ALA A 36 -12.85 11.67 0.82
CA ALA A 36 -12.69 12.43 2.05
C ALA A 36 -13.03 13.91 1.88
N TRP A 37 -12.51 14.56 0.84
CA TRP A 37 -12.80 15.97 0.55
C TRP A 37 -14.26 16.20 0.14
N ALA A 38 -14.85 15.27 -0.61
CA ALA A 38 -16.26 15.35 -0.94
C ALA A 38 -17.16 15.25 0.31
N ASN A 39 -16.82 14.35 1.24
CA ASN A 39 -17.51 14.25 2.54
C ASN A 39 -17.29 15.52 3.39
N ASP A 40 -16.07 16.06 3.44
CA ASP A 40 -15.76 17.27 4.21
C ASP A 40 -16.53 18.51 3.71
N ARG A 41 -16.70 18.65 2.38
CA ARG A 41 -17.52 19.71 1.78
C ARG A 41 -19.01 19.54 2.12
N LEU A 42 -19.50 18.31 2.10
CA LEU A 42 -20.88 18.01 2.47
C LEU A 42 -21.14 18.35 3.94
N ILE A 43 -20.21 17.99 4.83
CA ILE A 43 -20.29 18.31 6.26
C ILE A 43 -20.40 19.83 6.46
N GLU A 44 -19.53 20.59 5.79
CA GLU A 44 -19.52 22.06 5.84
C GLU A 44 -20.84 22.68 5.33
N GLN A 45 -21.43 22.12 4.27
CA GLN A 45 -22.74 22.56 3.77
C GLN A 45 -23.88 22.25 4.76
N LEU A 46 -23.87 21.07 5.37
CA LEU A 46 -24.90 20.66 6.33
C LEU A 46 -24.85 21.51 7.60
N GLU A 47 -23.65 21.84 8.07
CA GLU A 47 -23.42 22.67 9.26
C GLU A 47 -23.76 24.15 9.03
N ALA A 48 -23.81 24.62 7.78
CA ALA A 48 -24.10 26.02 7.45
C ALA A 48 -25.57 26.44 7.69
N SER A 49 -26.51 25.49 7.81
CA SER A 49 -27.93 25.79 8.08
C SER A 49 -28.43 25.05 9.34
N PRO A 50 -29.08 25.73 10.31
CA PRO A 50 -29.51 25.12 11.58
C PRO A 50 -30.49 23.93 11.44
N GLU A 51 -31.25 23.89 10.34
CA GLU A 51 -32.21 22.82 10.04
C GLU A 51 -31.52 21.56 9.48
N THR A 52 -30.53 21.72 8.61
CA THR A 52 -29.75 20.61 8.02
C THR A 52 -28.66 20.08 8.95
N ALA A 53 -28.15 20.89 9.88
CA ALA A 53 -27.16 20.46 10.86
C ALA A 53 -27.67 19.33 11.78
N LYS A 54 -29.00 19.23 11.96
CA LYS A 54 -29.66 18.16 12.70
C LYS A 54 -29.70 16.84 11.93
N THR A 55 -29.40 16.84 10.63
CA THR A 55 -29.34 15.61 9.84
C THR A 55 -28.00 14.90 10.09
N HIS A 56 -28.05 13.65 10.56
CA HIS A 56 -26.86 12.88 10.95
C HIS A 56 -25.99 12.41 9.76
N HIS A 57 -26.25 12.88 8.53
CA HIS A 57 -25.75 12.22 7.34
C HIS A 57 -24.45 12.82 6.81
N ARG A 58 -23.31 12.19 7.15
CA ARG A 58 -21.96 12.68 6.83
C ARG A 58 -21.24 11.90 5.70
N LYS A 59 -22.00 11.30 4.78
CA LYS A 59 -21.45 10.54 3.62
C LYS A 59 -21.97 11.09 2.29
N VAL A 60 -21.13 11.15 1.25
CA VAL A 60 -21.54 11.58 -0.09
C VAL A 60 -22.64 10.70 -0.69
N GLN A 61 -22.72 9.43 -0.31
CA GLN A 61 -23.82 8.53 -0.67
C GLN A 61 -24.76 8.34 0.53
N PRO A 62 -25.85 9.13 0.63
CA PRO A 62 -26.83 8.95 1.67
C PRO A 62 -27.61 7.67 1.59
N TYR A 63 -27.86 7.12 2.80
CA TYR A 63 -28.96 6.20 2.98
C TYR A 63 -30.23 6.94 2.57
N LYS A 64 -30.93 6.38 1.58
CA LYS A 64 -32.18 6.97 1.09
C LYS A 64 -33.34 6.50 1.98
N PRO A 65 -34.24 7.40 2.39
CA PRO A 65 -35.48 7.01 3.05
C PRO A 65 -36.20 5.95 2.22
N GLY A 66 -36.50 4.79 2.82
CA GLY A 66 -37.10 3.64 2.15
C GLY A 66 -36.14 2.49 1.82
N TRP A 67 -34.82 2.67 1.98
CA TRP A 67 -33.89 1.55 1.93
C TRP A 67 -33.99 0.71 3.21
N VAL A 68 -33.69 -0.57 3.17
CA VAL A 68 -33.53 -1.35 4.40
C VAL A 68 -32.18 -1.00 5.05
N LYS A 69 -32.14 -0.81 6.37
CA LYS A 69 -30.89 -0.51 7.09
C LYS A 69 -29.91 -1.67 7.05
N GLU A 70 -30.45 -2.88 7.05
CA GLU A 70 -29.71 -4.14 7.08
C GLU A 70 -30.23 -5.02 5.95
N VAL A 71 -29.31 -5.76 5.34
CA VAL A 71 -29.60 -6.76 4.30
C VAL A 71 -29.06 -8.09 4.78
N HIS A 72 -29.77 -9.18 4.49
CA HIS A 72 -29.28 -10.52 4.82
C HIS A 72 -27.96 -10.81 4.11
N VAL A 73 -27.01 -11.43 4.81
CA VAL A 73 -25.72 -11.84 4.26
C VAL A 73 -25.92 -12.74 3.04
N TRP A 74 -26.80 -13.73 3.17
CA TRP A 74 -27.28 -14.52 2.04
C TRP A 74 -28.59 -13.92 1.49
N PRO A 75 -28.71 -13.69 0.18
CA PRO A 75 -27.73 -13.95 -0.87
C PRO A 75 -26.88 -12.73 -1.26
N TYR A 76 -27.12 -11.56 -0.67
CA TYR A 76 -26.61 -10.28 -1.18
C TYR A 76 -25.09 -10.16 -1.07
N LEU A 77 -24.55 -10.30 0.14
CA LEU A 77 -23.11 -10.18 0.37
C LEU A 77 -22.38 -11.40 -0.21
N LEU A 78 -22.87 -12.61 0.06
CA LEU A 78 -22.16 -13.82 -0.34
C LEU A 78 -22.03 -13.96 -1.87
N ARG A 79 -23.02 -13.51 -2.66
CA ARG A 79 -22.90 -13.52 -4.12
C ARG A 79 -21.77 -12.62 -4.62
N ILE A 80 -21.62 -11.43 -4.03
CA ILE A 80 -20.57 -10.48 -4.41
C ILE A 80 -19.20 -11.03 -4.01
N GLU A 81 -19.07 -11.55 -2.79
CA GLU A 81 -17.82 -12.14 -2.30
C GLU A 81 -17.43 -13.38 -3.11
N PHE A 82 -18.38 -14.26 -3.44
CA PHE A 82 -18.12 -15.43 -4.26
C PHE A 82 -17.69 -15.07 -5.68
N LEU A 83 -18.33 -14.07 -6.30
CA LEU A 83 -17.92 -13.55 -7.60
C LEU A 83 -16.51 -12.94 -7.54
N ALA A 84 -16.21 -12.14 -6.51
CA ALA A 84 -14.89 -11.57 -6.29
C ALA A 84 -13.83 -12.66 -6.11
N ALA A 85 -14.13 -13.71 -5.34
CA ALA A 85 -13.24 -14.86 -5.15
C ALA A 85 -12.94 -15.55 -6.48
N ILE A 86 -13.97 -15.84 -7.30
CA ILE A 86 -13.78 -16.43 -8.63
C ILE A 86 -12.87 -15.55 -9.51
N ILE A 87 -13.12 -14.23 -9.53
CA ILE A 87 -12.34 -13.29 -10.33
C ILE A 87 -10.89 -13.26 -9.86
N VAL A 88 -10.64 -13.16 -8.54
CA VAL A 88 -9.28 -13.15 -7.97
C VAL A 88 -8.57 -14.47 -8.26
N THR A 89 -9.24 -15.61 -8.08
CA THR A 89 -8.66 -16.92 -8.39
C THR A 89 -8.32 -17.05 -9.87
N ALA A 90 -9.18 -16.57 -10.78
CA ALA A 90 -8.90 -16.55 -12.21
C ALA A 90 -7.68 -15.67 -12.54
N ILE A 91 -7.58 -14.48 -11.95
CA ILE A 91 -6.43 -13.59 -12.13
C ILE A 91 -5.14 -14.25 -11.64
N LEU A 92 -5.16 -14.87 -10.45
CA LEU A 92 -4.00 -15.56 -9.88
C LEU A 92 -3.60 -16.79 -10.71
N MET A 93 -4.57 -17.54 -11.25
CA MET A 93 -4.29 -18.67 -12.15
C MET A 93 -3.61 -18.19 -13.44
N VAL A 94 -4.13 -17.14 -14.08
CA VAL A 94 -3.49 -16.57 -15.29
C VAL A 94 -2.07 -16.10 -14.96
N TRP A 95 -1.88 -15.37 -13.86
CA TRP A 95 -0.55 -14.93 -13.42
C TRP A 95 0.40 -16.11 -13.22
N SER A 96 -0.04 -17.17 -12.52
CA SER A 96 0.77 -18.35 -12.24
C SER A 96 1.20 -19.12 -13.50
N ILE A 97 0.47 -19.00 -14.61
CA ILE A 97 0.80 -19.66 -15.88
C ILE A 97 1.71 -18.78 -16.74
N THR A 98 1.55 -17.45 -16.69
CA THR A 98 2.28 -16.52 -17.56
C THR A 98 3.61 -16.06 -17.00
N LEU A 99 3.78 -16.04 -15.68
CA LEU A 99 4.99 -15.57 -15.02
C LEU A 99 5.58 -16.69 -14.16
N ASN A 100 6.82 -17.07 -14.48
CA ASN A 100 7.55 -18.05 -13.69
C ASN A 100 7.82 -17.52 -12.29
N ALA A 101 7.72 -18.41 -11.30
CA ALA A 101 8.12 -18.08 -9.95
C ALA A 101 9.63 -17.75 -9.93
N PRO A 102 10.03 -16.66 -9.26
CA PRO A 102 11.43 -16.26 -9.11
C PRO A 102 12.11 -17.14 -8.05
N LEU A 103 12.25 -18.42 -8.36
CA LEU A 103 12.94 -19.38 -7.52
C LEU A 103 14.41 -19.44 -7.89
N GLU A 104 15.27 -19.34 -6.88
CA GLU A 104 16.72 -19.51 -7.03
C GLU A 104 17.12 -20.99 -7.06
N GLU A 105 18.40 -21.25 -7.31
CA GLU A 105 18.97 -22.59 -7.26
C GLU A 105 18.89 -23.21 -5.86
N PRO A 106 18.97 -24.56 -5.74
CA PRO A 106 19.03 -25.23 -4.44
C PRO A 106 20.14 -24.66 -3.55
N SER A 107 19.85 -24.51 -2.25
CA SER A 107 20.73 -23.85 -1.29
C SER A 107 22.12 -24.47 -1.24
N ASN A 108 23.16 -23.64 -1.33
CA ASN A 108 24.55 -24.04 -1.18
C ASN A 108 25.20 -23.32 0.03
N PRO A 109 25.52 -24.03 1.13
CA PRO A 109 26.14 -23.43 2.31
C PRO A 109 27.52 -22.81 2.09
N THR A 110 28.19 -23.15 0.98
CA THR A 110 29.54 -22.65 0.65
C THR A 110 29.54 -21.40 -0.22
N LEU A 111 28.37 -20.98 -0.72
CA LEU A 111 28.21 -19.83 -1.60
C LEU A 111 27.19 -18.85 -1.03
N THR A 112 27.65 -17.64 -0.69
CA THR A 112 26.76 -16.51 -0.39
C THR A 112 26.47 -15.77 -1.68
N MET A 113 25.19 -15.63 -2.03
CA MET A 113 24.77 -14.92 -3.23
C MET A 113 25.09 -13.42 -3.12
N ASN A 114 25.57 -12.83 -4.20
CA ASN A 114 25.78 -11.40 -4.31
C ASN A 114 25.16 -10.89 -5.64
N PRO A 115 24.10 -10.06 -5.59
CA PRO A 115 23.39 -9.56 -4.41
C PRO A 115 22.36 -10.56 -3.87
N ALA A 116 22.27 -10.71 -2.53
CA ALA A 116 21.14 -11.37 -1.90
C ALA A 116 19.94 -10.40 -1.90
N LYS A 117 18.97 -10.60 -2.80
CA LYS A 117 17.76 -9.78 -2.89
C LYS A 117 16.65 -10.42 -2.07
N ALA A 118 16.01 -9.64 -1.21
CA ALA A 118 14.83 -10.08 -0.46
C ALA A 118 13.60 -10.10 -1.38
N PRO A 119 12.59 -10.95 -1.06
CA PRO A 119 11.31 -10.91 -1.75
C PRO A 119 10.69 -9.51 -1.73
N TRP A 120 9.92 -9.16 -2.76
CA TRP A 120 9.38 -7.81 -2.98
C TRP A 120 8.63 -7.21 -1.77
N TYR A 121 7.94 -8.03 -0.98
CA TYR A 121 7.21 -7.59 0.23
C TYR A 121 8.13 -7.22 1.40
N PHE A 122 9.39 -7.64 1.37
CA PHE A 122 10.43 -7.25 2.32
C PHE A 122 11.43 -6.23 1.77
N LEU A 123 11.26 -5.79 0.51
CA LEU A 123 12.22 -4.90 -0.14
C LEU A 123 12.40 -3.57 0.61
N GLY A 124 11.33 -3.01 1.18
CA GLY A 124 11.42 -1.80 2.01
C GLY A 124 12.26 -2.03 3.28
N LEU A 125 12.13 -3.20 3.91
CA LEU A 125 12.95 -3.59 5.06
C LEU A 125 14.41 -3.82 4.65
N GLN A 126 14.63 -4.44 3.49
CA GLN A 126 15.98 -4.62 2.95
C GLN A 126 16.67 -3.27 2.72
N GLU A 127 15.96 -2.30 2.15
CA GLU A 127 16.54 -0.97 1.93
C GLU A 127 16.87 -0.27 3.27
N MET A 128 16.05 -0.49 4.30
CA MET A 128 16.32 0.02 5.64
C MET A 128 17.60 -0.56 6.27
N LEU A 129 17.98 -1.80 5.94
CA LEU A 129 19.23 -2.43 6.41
C LEU A 129 20.49 -1.76 5.86
N VAL A 130 20.37 -0.94 4.81
CA VAL A 130 21.51 -0.16 4.31
C VAL A 130 21.83 1.02 5.22
N TYR A 131 20.82 1.55 5.92
CA TYR A 131 20.93 2.78 6.70
C TYR A 131 21.06 2.55 8.20
N PHE A 132 20.62 1.39 8.69
CA PHE A 132 20.58 1.06 10.12
C PHE A 132 21.24 -0.28 10.39
N ASP A 133 21.75 -0.45 11.61
CA ASP A 133 22.25 -1.73 12.07
C ASP A 133 21.17 -2.83 11.94
N PRO A 134 21.54 -4.07 11.61
CA PRO A 134 20.58 -5.15 11.39
C PRO A 134 19.58 -5.39 12.51
N TRP A 135 19.98 -5.18 13.77
CA TRP A 135 19.09 -5.35 14.91
C TRP A 135 18.02 -4.23 15.01
N MET A 136 18.38 -3.00 14.66
CA MET A 136 17.44 -1.86 14.63
C MET A 136 16.43 -2.02 13.50
N ALA A 137 16.91 -2.30 12.28
CA ALA A 137 16.06 -2.45 11.11
C ALA A 137 15.24 -3.75 11.13
N GLY A 138 15.83 -4.86 11.56
CA GLY A 138 15.20 -6.17 11.54
C GLY A 138 14.30 -6.48 12.73
N VAL A 139 14.57 -5.90 13.91
CA VAL A 139 13.87 -6.27 15.16
C VAL A 139 13.15 -5.07 15.77
N VAL A 140 13.87 -4.00 16.09
CA VAL A 140 13.30 -2.88 16.85
C VAL A 140 12.21 -2.16 16.07
N LEU A 141 12.49 -1.73 14.84
CA LEU A 141 11.53 -0.95 14.04
C LEU A 141 10.26 -1.76 13.71
N PRO A 142 10.32 -3.00 13.23
CA PRO A 142 9.13 -3.82 13.04
C PRO A 142 8.33 -4.03 14.33
N SER A 143 9.01 -4.25 15.46
CA SER A 143 8.35 -4.39 16.77
C SER A 143 7.62 -3.12 17.19
N LEU A 144 8.24 -1.94 16.98
CA LEU A 144 7.62 -0.66 17.24
C LEU A 144 6.41 -0.40 16.33
N VAL A 145 6.45 -0.81 15.06
CA VAL A 145 5.29 -0.72 14.16
C VAL A 145 4.14 -1.58 14.68
N ILE A 146 4.41 -2.84 15.05
CA ILE A 146 3.39 -3.76 15.58
C ILE A 146 2.78 -3.23 16.88
N VAL A 147 3.61 -2.80 17.84
CA VAL A 147 3.15 -2.20 19.10
C VAL A 147 2.38 -0.90 18.84
N GLY A 148 2.86 -0.08 17.91
CA GLY A 148 2.18 1.15 17.48
C GLY A 148 0.79 0.88 16.92
N LEU A 149 0.65 -0.13 16.05
CA LEU A 149 -0.66 -0.56 15.51
C LEU A 149 -1.61 -1.04 16.62
N MET A 150 -1.10 -1.80 17.59
CA MET A 150 -1.89 -2.23 18.76
C MET A 150 -2.29 -1.06 19.66
N ALA A 151 -1.49 0.02 19.69
CA ALA A 151 -1.76 1.22 20.49
C ALA A 151 -2.79 2.17 19.83
N ILE A 152 -3.07 2.04 18.52
CA ILE A 152 -3.99 2.94 17.79
C ILE A 152 -5.33 3.14 18.51
N PRO A 153 -6.05 2.10 18.96
CA PRO A 153 -7.35 2.28 19.63
C PRO A 153 -7.29 3.07 20.94
N TYR A 154 -6.12 3.12 21.58
CA TYR A 154 -5.91 3.83 22.85
C TYR A 154 -5.41 5.26 22.66
N ILE A 155 -4.73 5.53 21.54
CA ILE A 155 -4.19 6.85 21.21
C ILE A 155 -5.22 7.70 20.44
N ASP A 156 -5.94 7.10 19.49
CA ASP A 156 -6.96 7.78 18.69
C ASP A 156 -8.37 7.58 19.27
N ALA A 157 -8.68 8.37 20.29
CA ALA A 157 -10.00 8.39 20.93
C ALA A 157 -11.06 9.22 20.16
N ASN A 158 -10.74 9.74 18.96
CA ASN A 158 -11.65 10.63 18.24
C ASN A 158 -12.81 9.84 17.59
N PRO A 159 -14.07 10.03 18.04
CA PRO A 159 -15.21 9.34 17.45
C PRO A 159 -15.58 9.88 16.06
N LEU A 160 -15.11 11.07 15.70
CA LEU A 160 -15.36 11.69 14.40
C LEU A 160 -14.54 10.99 13.30
N GLY A 161 -15.13 10.86 12.12
CA GLY A 161 -14.52 10.14 11.00
C GLY A 161 -14.53 8.62 11.13
N ALA A 162 -15.24 8.06 12.11
CA ALA A 162 -15.46 6.62 12.18
C ALA A 162 -16.49 6.18 11.12
N GLY A 163 -16.09 5.27 10.23
CA GLY A 163 -16.98 4.65 9.24
C GLY A 163 -17.27 5.49 7.99
N TYR A 164 -16.55 6.59 7.76
CA TYR A 164 -16.53 7.36 6.51
C TYR A 164 -15.19 8.06 6.30
N TYR A 165 -14.86 8.36 5.04
CA TYR A 165 -13.63 9.09 4.70
C TYR A 165 -13.78 10.57 5.08
N THR A 166 -12.82 11.14 5.81
CA THR A 166 -12.77 12.58 6.12
C THR A 166 -11.33 12.99 6.32
N PHE A 167 -10.92 14.13 5.74
CA PHE A 167 -9.57 14.63 5.89
C PHE A 167 -9.49 15.62 7.05
N LYS A 168 -10.43 16.56 7.14
CA LYS A 168 -10.45 17.60 8.18
C LYS A 168 -10.48 17.02 9.60
N GLN A 169 -11.29 15.98 9.83
CA GLN A 169 -11.50 15.42 11.18
C GLN A 169 -10.38 14.47 11.63
N ARG A 170 -9.57 13.93 10.69
CA ARG A 170 -8.51 12.94 10.96
C ARG A 170 -7.17 13.33 10.33
N LYS A 171 -6.92 14.63 10.13
CA LYS A 171 -5.75 15.16 9.41
C LYS A 171 -4.43 14.58 9.88
N TRP A 172 -4.22 14.50 11.20
CA TRP A 172 -2.96 14.05 11.77
C TRP A 172 -2.75 12.55 11.57
N ALA A 173 -3.77 11.73 11.84
CA ALA A 173 -3.71 10.30 11.59
C ALA A 173 -3.42 9.99 10.11
N ILE A 174 -4.10 10.70 9.19
CA ILE A 174 -3.90 10.51 7.75
C ILE A 174 -2.51 10.98 7.31
N LEU A 175 -2.04 12.15 7.76
CA LEU A 175 -0.73 12.67 7.40
C LEU A 175 0.40 11.78 7.93
N THR A 176 0.32 11.34 9.19
CA THR A 176 1.29 10.42 9.78
C THR A 176 1.29 9.08 9.05
N PHE A 177 0.12 8.52 8.73
CA PHE A 177 0.03 7.30 7.93
C PHE A 177 0.61 7.47 6.53
N CYS A 178 0.26 8.54 5.81
CA CYS A 178 0.80 8.82 4.48
C CYS A 178 2.31 9.04 4.52
N PHE A 179 2.83 9.74 5.53
CA PHE A 179 4.27 9.91 5.70
C PHE A 179 4.98 8.56 5.93
N GLY A 180 4.50 7.76 6.88
CA GLY A 180 5.11 6.45 7.18
C GLY A 180 4.96 5.44 6.04
N PHE A 181 3.77 5.31 5.47
CA PHE A 181 3.49 4.33 4.43
C PHE A 181 3.95 4.79 3.04
N LEU A 182 3.53 5.96 2.56
CA LEU A 182 3.90 6.43 1.22
C LEU A 182 5.32 7.00 1.19
N GLY A 183 5.63 7.85 2.16
CA GLY A 183 6.90 8.58 2.22
C GLY A 183 8.09 7.71 2.61
N LEU A 184 7.94 6.84 3.62
CA LEU A 184 9.03 5.97 4.06
C LEU A 184 8.95 4.60 3.35
N TRP A 185 7.86 3.85 3.54
CA TRP A 185 7.80 2.45 3.09
C TRP A 185 7.78 2.30 1.57
N VAL A 186 6.84 2.92 0.87
CA VAL A 186 6.72 2.82 -0.59
C VAL A 186 7.93 3.44 -1.29
N ALA A 187 8.44 4.57 -0.80
CA ALA A 187 9.65 5.17 -1.36
C ALA A 187 10.87 4.24 -1.26
N MET A 188 11.07 3.58 -0.10
CA MET A 188 12.15 2.59 0.07
C MET A 188 12.01 1.41 -0.89
N VAL A 189 10.80 0.90 -1.12
CA VAL A 189 10.55 -0.17 -2.12
C VAL A 189 10.94 0.32 -3.52
N ILE A 190 10.59 1.55 -3.89
CA ILE A 190 10.94 2.14 -5.19
C ILE A 190 12.46 2.30 -5.33
N ILE A 191 13.13 2.82 -4.29
CA ILE A 191 14.60 2.96 -4.25
C ILE A 191 15.25 1.58 -4.43
N GLY A 192 14.83 0.60 -3.64
CA GLY A 192 15.33 -0.78 -3.70
C GLY A 192 15.13 -1.46 -5.07
N THR A 193 14.14 -1.03 -5.85
CA THR A 193 13.82 -1.65 -7.15
C THR A 193 14.51 -0.95 -8.33
N PHE A 194 14.47 0.39 -8.35
CA PHE A 194 14.82 1.19 -9.54
C PHE A 194 16.10 2.01 -9.38
N ILE A 195 16.67 2.07 -8.18
CA ILE A 195 17.88 2.86 -7.88
C ILE A 195 19.01 1.94 -7.39
N ARG A 196 18.69 0.87 -6.66
CA ARG A 196 19.66 -0.15 -6.22
C ARG A 196 19.98 -1.12 -7.36
N GLY A 197 21.18 -0.99 -7.91
CA GLY A 197 21.69 -1.84 -8.98
C GLY A 197 22.51 -3.03 -8.48
N PRO A 198 23.39 -3.59 -9.32
CA PRO A 198 24.25 -4.73 -8.97
C PRO A 198 25.01 -4.49 -7.65
N GLY A 199 25.09 -5.51 -6.80
CA GLY A 199 25.72 -5.41 -5.48
C GLY A 199 25.02 -4.48 -4.48
N TRP A 200 23.75 -4.13 -4.72
CA TRP A 200 23.00 -3.14 -3.93
C TRP A 200 23.60 -1.72 -3.96
N MET A 201 24.38 -1.42 -5.00
CA MET A 201 24.99 -0.11 -5.19
C MET A 201 23.97 0.93 -5.64
N TRP A 202 24.23 2.19 -5.33
CA TRP A 202 23.36 3.30 -5.69
C TRP A 202 23.63 3.77 -7.12
N PHE A 203 22.61 3.74 -7.98
CA PHE A 203 22.66 4.30 -9.33
C PHE A 203 21.60 5.38 -9.50
N TRP A 204 22.01 6.59 -9.88
CA TRP A 204 21.06 7.68 -10.13
C TRP A 204 20.13 7.35 -11.30
N PRO A 205 18.86 7.80 -11.25
CA PRO A 205 17.94 7.68 -12.38
C PRO A 205 18.58 8.26 -13.65
N GLY A 206 18.55 7.49 -14.74
CA GLY A 206 19.18 7.88 -16.00
C GLY A 206 20.62 7.36 -16.19
N VAL A 207 21.27 6.81 -15.16
CA VAL A 207 22.57 6.10 -15.30
C VAL A 207 22.34 4.62 -15.61
N THR A 208 23.05 4.05 -16.57
CA THR A 208 22.96 2.61 -16.90
C THR A 208 23.67 1.80 -15.84
N TRP A 209 23.05 0.72 -15.37
CA TRP A 209 23.69 -0.17 -14.40
C TRP A 209 24.76 -0.99 -15.12
N ASP A 210 26.00 -0.85 -14.66
CA ASP A 210 27.16 -1.60 -15.15
C ASP A 210 27.61 -2.55 -14.03
N HIS A 211 27.78 -3.83 -14.38
CA HIS A 211 28.17 -4.88 -13.43
C HIS A 211 29.69 -4.88 -13.17
N ASN A 212 30.47 -4.17 -13.98
CA ASN A 212 31.94 -4.18 -13.94
C ASN A 212 32.57 -2.91 -13.34
N ARG A 213 31.75 -1.99 -12.82
CA ARG A 213 32.19 -0.72 -12.23
C ARG A 213 32.01 -0.69 -10.72
#